data_AF-A0A9J9BAV1-F1
#
_entry.id   AF-A0A9J9BAV1-F1
#
_cell.length_a   1.000
_cell.length_b   1.000
_cell.length_c   1.000
_cell.angle_alpha   90.00
_cell.angle_beta   90.00
_cell.angle_gamma   90.00
#
_symmetry.space_group_name_H-M   'P 1'
#
loop_
_entity.id
_entity.type
_entity.pdbx_description
1 polymer ?
#
loop_
_entity_poly.entity_id
_entity_poly.type
_entity_poly.pdbx_seq_one_letter_code
_entity_poly.pdbx_strand_id
1 'polypeptide(L)'
;MKQIIAALCVAASLASCASEKSASQEGASQNSASMASAQIQAKDTLQEALFHQWFAAEFDNHEQHWQDNISKEKEPGLQVHEHIHHVFAPLATPALEGTTYFVKQYMDGDPSKVYRQRLYQFIRNEEKGALQLNIYRFKDEAKYADAHLHPEVYQTLSTDEITTYPGCEVYWRYNGQYFDGTMGQDACSIVSKRSGKKIFFNDTLRLTDNEIWIADKAADEDGNYVFGNKAGIPHKNRKVVYFTGWGGTRIGGKDAPEDAKWVFNRDLLLHNEGQIVPLQDAKTGEKSGYSIQLALLTYQNTFDPIFKLGLIDDATGKTITYIWSDRTNPTTGMNLRWMQAGLKIKETRPHFSF
;
A
#
# COMPACT_ATOMS: atom_id res chain seq x y z
N MET A 1 22.93 -63.35 -20.94
CA MET A 1 23.46 -63.14 -22.30
C MET A 1 24.48 -62.00 -22.20
N LYS A 2 25.78 -62.32 -22.38
CA LYS A 2 26.97 -61.46 -22.66
C LYS A 2 27.07 -60.09 -21.96
N GLN A 3 27.88 -59.96 -20.90
CA GLN A 3 29.27 -59.41 -20.87
C GLN A 3 29.34 -57.90 -21.23
N ILE A 4 29.95 -57.03 -20.41
CA ILE A 4 31.39 -56.66 -20.49
C ILE A 4 31.75 -55.73 -19.29
N ILE A 5 32.69 -56.15 -18.40
CA ILE A 5 34.05 -55.57 -18.09
C ILE A 5 34.06 -54.30 -17.19
N ALA A 6 34.95 -54.07 -16.21
CA ALA A 6 35.85 -54.88 -15.36
C ALA A 6 36.54 -53.95 -14.33
N ALA A 7 36.98 -54.55 -13.21
CA ALA A 7 38.20 -54.36 -12.41
C ALA A 7 38.57 -52.96 -11.83
N LEU A 8 38.64 -52.77 -10.50
CA LEU A 8 39.71 -53.14 -9.53
C LEU A 8 41.01 -52.31 -9.65
N CYS A 9 41.35 -51.56 -8.59
CA CYS A 9 42.64 -51.70 -7.88
C CYS A 9 42.72 -50.83 -6.61
N VAL A 10 43.03 -51.48 -5.51
CA VAL A 10 43.50 -50.92 -4.23
C VAL A 10 45.01 -51.13 -4.18
N ALA A 11 45.79 -50.11 -3.79
CA ALA A 11 47.07 -50.32 -3.10
C ALA A 11 47.55 -49.03 -2.41
N ALA A 12 47.98 -49.19 -1.17
CA ALA A 12 48.58 -48.18 -0.32
C ALA A 12 50.12 -48.27 -0.32
N SER A 13 50.76 -47.22 0.21
CA SER A 13 51.96 -47.17 1.07
C SER A 13 53.24 -46.47 0.56
N LEU A 14 53.54 -45.36 1.26
CA LEU A 14 54.80 -44.90 1.91
C LEU A 14 56.14 -44.90 1.16
N ALA A 15 56.77 -43.72 1.08
CA ALA A 15 58.17 -43.49 1.50
C ALA A 15 58.52 -41.98 1.61
N SER A 16 59.40 -41.72 2.58
CA SER A 16 59.93 -40.45 3.13
C SER A 16 60.92 -39.69 2.22
N CYS A 17 61.01 -38.36 2.36
CA CYS A 17 62.20 -37.62 2.85
C CYS A 17 62.10 -36.10 2.65
N ALA A 18 62.62 -35.38 3.65
CA ALA A 18 62.58 -33.93 3.81
C ALA A 18 63.54 -33.17 2.88
N SER A 19 63.18 -31.92 2.54
CA SER A 19 64.12 -30.80 2.46
C SER A 19 63.42 -29.48 2.78
N GLU A 20 64.09 -28.67 3.62
CA GLU A 20 63.65 -27.35 4.07
C GLU A 20 63.86 -26.28 2.98
N LYS A 21 62.92 -25.34 2.82
CA LYS A 21 63.12 -23.89 3.04
C LYS A 21 61.92 -23.04 2.59
N SER A 22 61.51 -22.17 3.51
CA SER A 22 60.86 -20.86 3.39
C SER A 22 59.83 -20.60 2.28
N ALA A 23 58.60 -20.24 2.67
CA ALA A 23 58.18 -18.84 2.67
C ALA A 23 56.74 -18.73 3.20
N SER A 24 56.57 -17.88 4.20
CA SER A 24 55.33 -17.27 4.63
C SER A 24 54.58 -16.60 3.47
N GLN A 25 53.24 -16.72 3.48
CA GLN A 25 52.21 -15.86 2.87
C GLN A 25 51.23 -16.62 1.97
N GLU A 26 50.35 -17.44 2.56
CA GLU A 26 49.11 -17.84 1.85
C GLU A 26 47.90 -18.07 2.78
N GLY A 27 48.04 -17.85 4.10
CA GLY A 27 46.95 -18.04 5.06
C GLY A 27 46.16 -16.78 5.45
N ALA A 28 46.54 -15.59 4.96
CA ALA A 28 45.94 -14.32 5.40
C ALA A 28 44.80 -13.80 4.49
N SER A 29 44.66 -14.35 3.28
CA SER A 29 43.70 -13.83 2.28
C SER A 29 42.30 -14.45 2.38
N GLN A 30 42.18 -15.69 2.86
CA GLN A 30 40.88 -16.36 2.97
C GLN A 30 40.13 -16.06 4.28
N ASN A 31 40.86 -15.78 5.38
CA ASN A 31 40.23 -15.38 6.64
C ASN A 31 39.78 -13.91 6.67
N SER A 32 40.40 -13.03 5.86
CA SER A 32 39.98 -11.63 5.76
C SER A 32 38.71 -11.46 4.92
N ALA A 33 38.52 -12.23 3.85
CA ALA A 33 37.31 -12.21 3.05
C ALA A 33 36.09 -12.79 3.78
N SER A 34 36.30 -13.83 4.61
CA SER A 34 35.27 -14.42 5.46
C SER A 34 34.91 -13.56 6.67
N MET A 35 35.88 -12.83 7.26
CA MET A 35 35.58 -11.86 8.33
C MET A 35 35.01 -10.54 7.79
N ALA A 36 35.39 -10.10 6.60
CA ALA A 36 34.83 -8.90 5.96
C ALA A 36 33.38 -9.09 5.51
N SER A 37 32.99 -10.31 5.12
CA SER A 37 31.58 -10.64 4.82
C SER A 37 30.75 -10.96 6.08
N ALA A 38 31.38 -11.34 7.19
CA ALA A 38 30.71 -11.56 8.47
C ALA A 38 30.58 -10.30 9.35
N GLN A 39 31.31 -9.22 9.05
CA GLN A 39 31.25 -7.95 9.80
C GLN A 39 30.36 -6.86 9.15
N ILE A 40 29.71 -7.15 8.02
CA ILE A 40 28.71 -6.26 7.39
C ILE A 40 27.36 -6.98 7.26
N GLN A 41 26.92 -7.60 8.34
CA GLN A 41 25.50 -7.69 8.69
C GLN A 41 25.40 -7.22 10.13
N ALA A 42 25.65 -5.92 10.33
CA ALA A 42 25.06 -5.25 11.48
C ALA A 42 23.57 -5.61 11.42
N LYS A 43 23.07 -6.35 12.41
CA LYS A 43 21.64 -6.68 12.55
C LYS A 43 20.89 -5.39 12.25
N ASP A 44 20.18 -5.31 11.13
CA ASP A 44 19.52 -4.07 10.72
C ASP A 44 18.46 -3.74 11.77
N THR A 45 18.84 -2.94 12.76
CA THR A 45 18.00 -2.59 13.90
C THR A 45 16.85 -1.72 13.44
N LEU A 46 17.00 -1.04 12.30
CA LEU A 46 15.95 -0.20 11.72
C LEU A 46 14.92 -1.00 10.93
N GLN A 47 15.25 -2.22 10.49
CA GLN A 47 14.36 -3.07 9.67
C GLN A 47 13.88 -2.35 8.39
N GLU A 48 14.78 -1.63 7.71
CA GLU A 48 14.44 -0.77 6.58
C GLU A 48 13.86 -1.55 5.40
N ALA A 49 14.42 -2.72 5.09
CA ALA A 49 13.90 -3.57 4.02
C ALA A 49 12.45 -4.03 4.31
N LEU A 50 12.16 -4.39 5.57
CA LEU A 50 10.82 -4.77 6.00
C LEU A 50 9.86 -3.58 5.95
N PHE A 51 10.32 -2.39 6.35
CA PHE A 51 9.55 -1.16 6.24
C PHE A 51 9.11 -0.92 4.79
N HIS A 52 10.04 -0.97 3.84
CA HIS A 52 9.74 -0.74 2.43
C HIS A 52 8.85 -1.82 1.82
N GLN A 53 9.00 -3.08 2.24
CA GLN A 53 8.10 -4.18 1.88
C GLN A 53 6.65 -3.90 2.33
N TRP A 54 6.47 -3.30 3.51
CA TRP A 54 5.15 -2.99 4.05
C TRP A 54 4.56 -1.69 3.51
N PHE A 55 5.38 -0.65 3.40
CA PHE A 55 4.97 0.72 3.06
C PHE A 55 4.65 0.90 1.57
N ALA A 56 5.37 0.20 0.68
CA ALA A 56 5.05 0.21 -0.74
C ALA A 56 3.71 -0.49 -0.95
N ALA A 57 2.62 0.26 -1.04
CA ALA A 57 1.26 -0.24 -1.16
C ALA A 57 0.25 0.87 -1.40
N GLU A 58 -0.97 0.46 -1.72
CA GLU A 58 -2.15 1.30 -1.60
C GLU A 58 -2.85 0.98 -0.29
N PHE A 59 -3.44 2.01 0.33
CA PHE A 59 -4.19 1.87 1.57
C PHE A 59 -5.48 2.66 1.51
N ASP A 60 -6.57 2.13 2.07
CA ASP A 60 -7.88 2.77 2.06
C ASP A 60 -8.63 2.47 3.38
N ASN A 61 -9.38 3.42 3.92
CA ASN A 61 -10.14 3.28 5.17
C ASN A 61 -11.65 3.08 4.98
N HIS A 62 -12.09 2.53 3.84
CA HIS A 62 -13.48 2.34 3.48
C HIS A 62 -14.28 1.65 4.59
N GLU A 63 -13.73 0.60 5.19
CA GLU A 63 -14.39 -0.11 6.28
C GLU A 63 -14.64 0.77 7.50
N GLN A 64 -13.65 1.58 7.89
CA GLN A 64 -13.78 2.51 9.02
C GLN A 64 -14.84 3.57 8.71
N HIS A 65 -14.76 4.19 7.53
CA HIS A 65 -15.74 5.19 7.12
C HIS A 65 -17.16 4.61 7.09
N TRP A 66 -17.32 3.42 6.53
CA TRP A 66 -18.60 2.72 6.47
C TRP A 66 -19.13 2.40 7.87
N GLN A 67 -18.28 1.88 8.77
CA GLN A 67 -18.68 1.56 10.15
C GLN A 67 -19.03 2.81 10.95
N ASP A 68 -18.30 3.91 10.75
CA ASP A 68 -18.58 5.18 11.41
C ASP A 68 -19.96 5.71 11.02
N ASN A 69 -20.33 5.63 9.73
CA ASN A 69 -21.65 6.08 9.27
C ASN A 69 -22.80 5.28 9.90
N ILE A 70 -22.64 3.96 10.08
CA ILE A 70 -23.62 3.14 10.79
C ILE A 70 -23.65 3.52 12.27
N SER A 71 -22.48 3.67 12.89
CA SER A 71 -22.36 3.95 14.32
C SER A 71 -22.90 5.34 14.67
N LYS A 72 -22.79 6.31 13.75
CA LYS A 72 -23.32 7.67 13.84
C LYS A 72 -24.83 7.71 14.10
N GLU A 73 -25.59 6.72 13.61
CA GLU A 73 -27.03 6.61 13.87
C GLU A 73 -27.33 6.39 15.36
N LYS A 74 -26.44 5.67 16.05
CA LYS A 74 -26.53 5.37 17.50
C LYS A 74 -25.75 6.39 18.34
N GLU A 75 -24.72 7.00 17.77
CA GLU A 75 -23.79 7.93 18.42
C GLU A 75 -23.65 9.23 17.61
N PRO A 76 -24.62 10.16 17.71
CA PRO A 76 -24.62 11.39 16.91
C PRO A 76 -23.37 12.27 17.10
N GLY A 77 -22.69 12.16 18.24
CA GLY A 77 -21.45 12.87 18.56
C GLY A 77 -20.18 12.32 17.89
N LEU A 78 -20.25 11.12 17.27
CA LEU A 78 -19.11 10.51 16.59
C LEU A 78 -18.63 11.38 15.42
N GLN A 79 -17.33 11.67 15.36
CA GLN A 79 -16.72 12.27 14.18
C GLN A 79 -16.47 11.15 13.16
N VAL A 80 -17.23 11.14 12.06
CA VAL A 80 -17.02 10.21 10.95
C VAL A 80 -15.68 10.55 10.29
N HIS A 81 -14.79 9.56 10.17
CA HIS A 81 -13.54 9.75 9.44
C HIS A 81 -13.83 9.93 7.96
N GLU A 82 -13.14 10.84 7.29
CA GLU A 82 -13.21 10.98 5.83
C GLU A 82 -12.81 9.66 5.16
N HIS A 83 -13.45 9.31 4.03
CA HIS A 83 -13.03 8.18 3.21
C HIS A 83 -11.82 8.61 2.38
N ILE A 84 -10.64 8.08 2.70
CA ILE A 84 -9.37 8.43 2.08
C ILE A 84 -8.69 7.19 1.51
N HIS A 85 -8.04 7.38 0.37
CA HIS A 85 -7.20 6.39 -0.28
C HIS A 85 -5.79 6.96 -0.46
N HIS A 86 -4.80 6.12 -0.21
CA HIS A 86 -3.39 6.42 -0.30
C HIS A 86 -2.74 5.54 -1.36
N VAL A 87 -1.94 6.15 -2.22
CA VAL A 87 -1.02 5.46 -3.14
C VAL A 87 0.39 5.82 -2.70
N PHE A 88 1.14 4.86 -2.18
CA PHE A 88 2.56 5.00 -1.85
C PHE A 88 3.39 4.17 -2.83
N ALA A 89 3.67 4.77 -3.98
CA ALA A 89 4.39 4.12 -5.07
C ALA A 89 5.90 4.39 -4.96
N PRO A 90 6.75 3.38 -4.71
CA PRO A 90 8.18 3.59 -4.74
C PRO A 90 8.57 3.99 -6.16
N LEU A 91 9.36 5.06 -6.25
CA LEU A 91 9.68 5.70 -7.50
C LEU A 91 11.07 6.29 -7.37
N ALA A 92 12.02 5.77 -8.15
CA ALA A 92 13.40 6.23 -8.09
C ALA A 92 13.51 7.71 -8.51
N THR A 93 14.12 8.52 -7.65
CA THR A 93 14.36 9.94 -7.91
C THR A 93 15.87 10.20 -7.83
N PRO A 94 16.61 10.17 -8.95
CA PRO A 94 18.08 10.26 -8.94
C PRO A 94 18.66 11.50 -8.26
N ALA A 95 17.89 12.59 -8.18
CA ALA A 95 18.27 13.81 -7.50
C ALA A 95 18.28 13.72 -5.96
N LEU A 96 17.75 12.64 -5.39
CA LEU A 96 17.70 12.38 -3.95
C LEU A 96 18.38 11.04 -3.63
N GLU A 97 19.04 11.00 -2.48
CA GLU A 97 19.55 9.75 -1.92
C GLU A 97 18.43 8.94 -1.22
N GLY A 98 18.71 7.67 -0.91
CA GLY A 98 17.78 6.80 -0.20
C GLY A 98 16.61 6.31 -1.05
N THR A 99 15.55 5.83 -0.39
CA THR A 99 14.37 5.26 -1.06
C THR A 99 13.29 6.33 -1.18
N THR A 100 12.80 6.55 -2.39
CA THR A 100 11.80 7.59 -2.67
C THR A 100 10.45 7.01 -3.08
N TYR A 101 9.37 7.72 -2.75
CA TYR A 101 8.00 7.36 -3.07
C TYR A 101 7.24 8.55 -3.64
N PHE A 102 6.52 8.31 -4.74
CA PHE A 102 5.40 9.14 -5.13
C PHE A 102 4.23 8.85 -4.19
N VAL A 103 3.64 9.92 -3.66
CA VAL A 103 2.48 9.84 -2.78
C VAL A 103 1.32 10.59 -3.41
N LYS A 104 0.21 9.89 -3.62
CA LYS A 104 -1.09 10.46 -3.99
C LYS A 104 -2.12 10.07 -2.95
N GLN A 105 -2.91 11.04 -2.51
CA GLN A 105 -4.04 10.81 -1.62
C GLN A 105 -5.29 11.48 -2.19
N TYR A 106 -6.37 10.72 -2.25
CA TYR A 106 -7.66 11.16 -2.77
C TYR A 106 -8.82 10.72 -1.87
N MET A 107 -9.98 11.33 -2.07
CA MET A 107 -11.15 11.12 -1.22
C MET A 107 -12.27 10.36 -1.94
N ASP A 108 -13.15 9.76 -1.15
CA ASP A 108 -14.43 9.16 -1.57
C ASP A 108 -14.30 8.06 -2.64
N GLY A 109 -13.14 7.38 -2.70
CA GLY A 109 -12.84 6.41 -3.75
C GLY A 109 -12.77 7.01 -5.17
N ASP A 110 -12.66 8.33 -5.30
CA ASP A 110 -12.59 9.05 -6.58
C ASP A 110 -11.16 9.54 -6.83
N PRO A 111 -10.39 8.90 -7.74
CA PRO A 111 -9.00 9.26 -8.01
C PRO A 111 -8.78 10.67 -8.58
N SER A 112 -9.86 11.36 -8.99
CA SER A 112 -9.82 12.75 -9.44
C SER A 112 -9.89 13.76 -8.28
N LYS A 113 -10.42 13.35 -7.11
CA LYS A 113 -10.50 14.18 -5.90
C LYS A 113 -9.21 14.14 -5.08
N VAL A 114 -8.09 14.46 -5.75
CA VAL A 114 -6.77 14.49 -5.11
C VAL A 114 -6.69 15.70 -4.18
N TYR A 115 -6.43 15.45 -2.89
CA TYR A 115 -6.24 16.52 -1.90
C TYR A 115 -4.78 16.66 -1.46
N ARG A 116 -3.94 15.64 -1.70
CA ARG A 116 -2.50 15.69 -1.37
C ARG A 116 -1.67 14.89 -2.35
N GLN A 117 -0.60 15.51 -2.84
CA GLN A 117 0.44 14.89 -3.65
C GLN A 117 1.83 15.24 -3.09
N ARG A 118 2.69 14.25 -2.80
CA ARG A 118 4.01 14.49 -2.20
C ARG A 118 5.08 13.57 -2.81
N LEU A 119 6.33 13.97 -2.63
CA LEU A 119 7.49 13.09 -2.76
C LEU A 119 7.98 12.78 -1.35
N TYR A 120 8.00 11.50 -0.99
CA TYR A 120 8.59 11.03 0.27
C TYR A 120 9.99 10.49 0.00
N GLN A 121 10.93 10.82 0.86
CA GLN A 121 12.28 10.26 0.84
C GLN A 121 12.54 9.61 2.20
N PHE A 122 13.04 8.38 2.18
CA PHE A 122 13.46 7.65 3.36
C PHE A 122 14.97 7.52 3.37
N ILE A 123 15.58 7.97 4.47
CA ILE A 123 17.02 7.85 4.74
C ILE A 123 17.24 7.31 6.14
N ARG A 124 18.30 6.53 6.33
CA ARG A 124 18.69 6.06 7.67
C ARG A 124 19.22 7.26 8.47
N ASN A 125 18.63 7.53 9.63
CA ASN A 125 19.13 8.51 10.59
C ASN A 125 19.70 7.78 11.80
N GLU A 126 21.03 7.60 11.78
CA GLU A 126 21.76 6.88 12.84
C GLU A 126 21.74 7.65 14.17
N GLU A 127 21.77 8.99 14.15
CA GLU A 127 21.71 9.82 15.36
C GLU A 127 20.39 9.62 16.12
N LYS A 128 19.28 9.50 15.40
CA LYS A 128 17.95 9.26 15.96
C LYS A 128 17.62 7.77 16.11
N GLY A 129 18.48 6.88 15.60
CA GLY A 129 18.22 5.43 15.53
C GLY A 129 16.87 5.13 14.87
N ALA A 130 16.58 5.77 13.74
CA ALA A 130 15.29 5.68 13.05
C ALA A 130 15.45 5.75 11.53
N LEU A 131 14.47 5.20 10.80
CA LEU A 131 14.29 5.51 9.39
C LEU A 131 13.56 6.85 9.29
N GLN A 132 14.25 7.88 8.79
CA GLN A 132 13.71 9.23 8.68
C GLN A 132 12.98 9.39 7.35
N LEU A 133 11.74 9.87 7.43
CA LEU A 133 10.93 10.31 6.30
C LEU A 133 11.02 11.82 6.15
N ASN A 134 11.55 12.27 5.01
CA ASN A 134 11.46 13.65 4.55
C ASN A 134 10.27 13.80 3.60
N ILE A 135 9.45 14.84 3.83
CA ILE A 135 8.26 15.10 3.04
C ILE A 135 8.50 16.32 2.14
N TYR A 136 8.45 16.10 0.84
CA TYR A 136 8.61 17.15 -0.17
C TYR A 136 7.29 17.48 -0.87
N ARG A 137 7.12 18.76 -1.19
CA ARG A 137 6.05 19.32 -2.02
C ARG A 137 6.63 19.69 -3.38
N PHE A 138 5.91 19.39 -4.44
CA PHE A 138 6.23 19.90 -5.77
C PHE A 138 5.85 21.38 -5.86
N LYS A 139 6.69 22.17 -6.52
CA LYS A 139 6.34 23.56 -6.87
C LYS A 139 5.27 23.60 -7.96
N ASP A 140 5.28 22.63 -8.87
CA ASP A 140 4.27 22.39 -9.89
C ASP A 140 3.64 21.01 -9.67
N GLU A 141 2.55 20.92 -8.91
CA GLU A 141 1.89 19.64 -8.63
C GLU A 141 1.27 19.02 -9.90
N ALA A 142 0.86 19.84 -10.89
CA ALA A 142 0.23 19.37 -12.12
C ALA A 142 1.22 18.65 -13.04
N LYS A 143 2.46 19.15 -13.16
CA LYS A 143 3.54 18.47 -13.90
C LYS A 143 3.77 17.03 -13.43
N TYR A 144 3.64 16.80 -12.12
CA TYR A 144 3.92 15.50 -11.50
C TYR A 144 2.66 14.70 -11.18
N ALA A 145 1.49 15.12 -11.68
CA ALA A 145 0.24 14.39 -11.51
C ALA A 145 0.39 12.96 -12.05
N ASP A 146 0.00 11.98 -11.23
CA ASP A 146 0.05 10.56 -11.56
C ASP A 146 1.41 10.03 -12.03
N ALA A 147 2.51 10.68 -11.65
CA ALA A 147 3.85 10.31 -12.13
C ALA A 147 4.33 8.89 -11.73
N HIS A 148 3.72 8.26 -10.73
CA HIS A 148 3.88 6.81 -10.47
C HIS A 148 3.54 5.90 -11.68
N LEU A 149 2.67 6.36 -12.58
CA LEU A 149 2.33 5.69 -13.84
C LEU A 149 3.26 6.10 -15.00
N HIS A 150 4.05 7.17 -14.81
CA HIS A 150 4.92 7.80 -15.80
C HIS A 150 6.30 8.09 -15.18
N PRO A 151 7.07 7.04 -14.80
CA PRO A 151 8.29 7.18 -14.01
C PRO A 151 9.38 8.01 -14.70
N GLU A 152 9.36 8.14 -16.03
CA GLU A 152 10.25 8.99 -16.81
C GLU A 152 10.19 10.47 -16.39
N VAL A 153 9.03 10.95 -15.94
CA VAL A 153 8.84 12.34 -15.50
C VAL A 153 9.70 12.65 -14.25
N TYR A 154 9.91 11.63 -13.41
CA TYR A 154 10.68 11.74 -12.17
C TYR A 154 12.18 11.67 -12.36
N GLN A 155 12.65 10.98 -13.41
CA GLN A 155 14.09 10.86 -13.68
C GLN A 155 14.74 12.22 -13.94
N THR A 156 13.96 13.18 -14.41
CA THR A 156 14.41 14.56 -14.68
C THR A 156 14.11 15.55 -13.55
N LEU A 157 13.46 15.11 -12.45
CA LEU A 157 13.14 15.97 -11.33
C LEU A 157 14.42 16.50 -10.70
N SER A 158 14.51 17.81 -10.53
CA SER A 158 15.62 18.46 -9.82
C SER A 158 15.19 18.98 -8.44
N THR A 159 16.15 19.12 -7.52
CA THR A 159 15.90 19.54 -6.13
C THR A 159 15.33 20.95 -6.02
N ASP A 160 15.53 21.81 -7.02
CA ASP A 160 14.93 23.14 -7.11
C ASP A 160 13.44 23.11 -7.48
N GLU A 161 12.87 21.98 -7.89
CA GLU A 161 11.45 21.84 -8.19
C GLU A 161 10.62 21.38 -6.99
N ILE A 162 11.29 21.06 -5.88
CA ILE A 162 10.68 20.57 -4.65
C ILE A 162 11.00 21.50 -3.48
N THR A 163 10.16 21.44 -2.46
CA THR A 163 10.33 22.17 -1.21
C THR A 163 9.98 21.27 -0.04
N THR A 164 10.61 21.48 1.11
CA THR A 164 10.27 20.78 2.36
C THR A 164 10.13 21.79 3.49
N TYR A 165 9.50 21.37 4.59
CA TYR A 165 9.41 22.15 5.81
C TYR A 165 10.32 21.49 6.85
N PRO A 166 11.42 22.15 7.25
CA PRO A 166 12.28 21.65 8.31
C PRO A 166 11.48 21.41 9.59
N GLY A 167 11.76 20.30 10.28
CA GLY A 167 11.04 19.88 11.49
C GLY A 167 9.79 19.04 11.21
N CYS A 168 9.38 18.90 9.95
CA CYS A 168 8.27 18.04 9.53
C CYS A 168 8.67 16.61 9.16
N GLU A 169 9.85 16.18 9.56
CA GLU A 169 10.32 14.82 9.37
C GLU A 169 9.56 13.85 10.30
N VAL A 170 9.33 12.63 9.82
CA VAL A 170 8.75 11.54 10.61
C VAL A 170 9.83 10.50 10.85
N TYR A 171 9.99 10.06 12.10
CA TYR A 171 10.98 9.05 12.49
C TYR A 171 10.29 7.73 12.75
N TRP A 172 10.61 6.72 11.94
CA TRP A 172 10.05 5.37 12.03
C TRP A 172 10.98 4.43 12.79
N ARG A 173 10.43 3.68 13.74
CA ARG A 173 11.15 2.68 14.54
C ARG A 173 10.36 1.38 14.63
N TYR A 174 11.02 0.27 14.37
CA TYR A 174 10.43 -1.05 14.59
C TYR A 174 10.47 -1.42 16.07
N ASN A 175 9.34 -1.80 16.65
CA ASN A 175 9.23 -2.17 18.06
C ASN A 175 9.22 -3.69 18.32
N GLY A 176 9.40 -4.51 17.28
CA GLY A 176 9.30 -5.97 17.34
C GLY A 176 7.99 -6.54 16.79
N GLN A 177 7.00 -5.69 16.53
CA GLN A 177 5.71 -6.09 15.94
C GLN A 177 5.34 -5.21 14.75
N TYR A 178 5.46 -3.89 14.90
CA TYR A 178 5.10 -2.91 13.89
C TYR A 178 6.07 -1.71 13.94
N PHE A 179 5.94 -0.80 12.97
CA PHE A 179 6.69 0.45 12.97
C PHE A 179 5.88 1.57 13.60
N ASP A 180 6.45 2.25 14.59
CA ASP A 180 5.94 3.50 15.15
C ASP A 180 6.58 4.68 14.42
N GLY A 181 5.76 5.55 13.84
CA GLY A 181 6.16 6.79 13.20
C GLY A 181 5.79 8.00 14.06
N THR A 182 6.77 8.83 14.39
CA THR A 182 6.53 10.03 15.22
C THR A 182 7.28 11.22 14.68
N MET A 183 6.65 12.40 14.72
CA MET A 183 7.33 13.67 14.46
C MET A 183 8.13 14.13 15.68
N GLY A 184 9.05 15.08 15.48
CA GLY A 184 9.60 15.85 16.60
C GLY A 184 8.49 16.70 17.25
N GLN A 185 8.42 16.71 18.58
CA GLN A 185 7.39 17.45 19.31
C GLN A 185 7.44 18.95 18.95
N ASP A 186 6.32 19.47 18.43
CA ASP A 186 6.16 20.86 17.97
C ASP A 186 7.24 21.36 16.99
N ALA A 187 7.99 20.43 16.37
CA ALA A 187 9.04 20.76 15.42
C ALA A 187 8.45 21.14 14.06
N CYS A 188 7.41 20.42 13.63
CA CYS A 188 6.74 20.70 12.37
C CYS A 188 5.82 21.90 12.52
N SER A 189 6.14 22.97 11.80
CA SER A 189 5.29 24.15 11.81
C SER A 189 5.24 24.89 10.49
N ILE A 190 4.07 25.41 10.16
CA ILE A 190 3.87 26.25 8.97
C ILE A 190 3.12 27.53 9.35
N VAL A 191 3.41 28.61 8.65
CA VAL A 191 2.63 29.84 8.76
C VAL A 191 1.43 29.74 7.84
N SER A 192 0.23 29.82 8.42
CA SER A 192 -1.03 29.80 7.68
C SER A 192 -1.14 31.04 6.80
N LYS A 193 -1.29 30.85 5.48
CA LYS A 193 -1.56 31.97 4.56
C LYS A 193 -2.90 32.65 4.86
N ARG A 194 -3.87 31.94 5.47
CA ARG A 194 -5.21 32.44 5.75
C ARG A 194 -5.27 33.25 7.04
N SER A 195 -4.67 32.75 8.11
CA SER A 195 -4.76 33.35 9.45
C SER A 195 -3.49 34.11 9.87
N GLY A 196 -2.38 33.96 9.16
CA GLY A 196 -1.07 34.50 9.57
C GLY A 196 -0.45 33.79 10.78
N LYS A 197 -1.22 32.99 11.51
CA LYS A 197 -0.76 32.24 12.68
C LYS A 197 0.16 31.08 12.30
N LYS A 198 1.06 30.76 13.23
CA LYS A 198 1.85 29.52 13.17
C LYS A 198 0.95 28.34 13.55
N ILE A 199 1.00 27.28 12.76
CA ILE A 199 0.31 26.01 13.00
C ILE A 199 1.38 24.96 13.28
N PHE A 200 1.20 24.20 14.37
CA PHE A 200 2.05 23.09 14.77
C PHE A 200 1.36 21.77 14.44
N PHE A 201 2.10 20.85 13.83
CA PHE A 201 1.64 19.50 13.49
C PHE A 201 2.31 18.48 14.40
N ASN A 202 1.52 17.56 14.92
CA ASN A 202 1.98 16.49 15.80
C ASN A 202 1.33 15.18 15.36
N ASP A 203 1.94 14.56 14.34
CA ASP A 203 1.41 13.34 13.75
C ASP A 203 1.99 12.10 14.44
N THR A 204 1.13 11.10 14.64
CA THR A 204 1.53 9.77 15.10
C THR A 204 1.03 8.73 14.13
N LEU A 205 1.91 7.79 13.78
CA LEU A 205 1.66 6.81 12.74
C LEU A 205 2.02 5.41 13.22
N ARG A 206 1.31 4.42 12.68
CA ARG A 206 1.63 3.01 12.86
C ARG A 206 1.57 2.31 11.51
N LEU A 207 2.59 1.53 11.19
CA LEU A 207 2.62 0.71 9.99
C LEU A 207 2.80 -0.77 10.38
N THR A 208 1.85 -1.60 9.94
CA THR A 208 1.92 -3.06 10.01
C THR A 208 2.13 -3.64 8.60
N ASP A 209 2.14 -4.96 8.47
CA ASP A 209 2.18 -5.65 7.19
C ASP A 209 0.95 -5.40 6.32
N ASN A 210 -0.19 -5.06 6.93
CA ASN A 210 -1.49 -4.95 6.28
C ASN A 210 -2.22 -3.61 6.48
N GLU A 211 -1.74 -2.70 7.33
CA GLU A 211 -2.43 -1.44 7.65
C GLU A 211 -1.44 -0.29 7.88
N ILE A 212 -1.89 0.94 7.61
CA ILE A 212 -1.26 2.16 8.10
C ILE A 212 -2.28 3.02 8.83
N TRP A 213 -1.99 3.34 10.08
CA TRP A 213 -2.81 4.22 10.90
C TRP A 213 -2.15 5.59 10.97
N ILE A 214 -2.95 6.63 10.72
CA ILE A 214 -2.47 8.00 10.66
C ILE A 214 -3.34 8.85 11.57
N ALA A 215 -2.76 9.36 12.65
CA ALA A 215 -3.39 10.33 13.54
C ALA A 215 -2.72 11.69 13.36
N ASP A 216 -3.25 12.46 12.41
CA ASP A 216 -2.83 13.83 12.16
C ASP A 216 -3.52 14.78 13.13
N LYS A 217 -2.76 15.68 13.75
CA LYS A 217 -3.29 16.74 14.62
C LYS A 217 -2.55 18.03 14.41
N ALA A 218 -3.32 19.11 14.28
CA ALA A 218 -2.78 20.44 14.17
C ALA A 218 -3.43 21.41 15.16
N ALA A 219 -2.61 22.24 15.79
CA ALA A 219 -3.05 23.34 16.65
C ALA A 219 -2.36 24.64 16.22
N ASP A 220 -3.00 25.79 16.46
CA ASP A 220 -2.33 27.08 16.30
C ASP A 220 -1.40 27.38 17.49
N GLU A 221 -0.65 28.47 17.39
CA GLU A 221 0.30 28.89 18.43
C GLU A 221 -0.33 29.22 19.80
N ASP A 222 -1.64 29.43 19.84
CA ASP A 222 -2.39 29.63 21.09
C ASP A 222 -2.95 28.30 21.65
N GLY A 223 -2.65 27.17 20.98
CA GLY A 223 -3.15 25.85 21.34
C GLY A 223 -4.57 25.55 20.85
N ASN A 224 -5.15 26.40 20.00
CA ASN A 224 -6.49 26.15 19.47
C ASN A 224 -6.45 25.05 18.41
N TYR A 225 -7.43 24.15 18.47
CA TYR A 225 -7.62 23.11 17.46
C TYR A 225 -7.75 23.70 16.05
N VAL A 226 -6.95 23.20 15.10
CA VAL A 226 -7.01 23.56 13.69
C VAL A 226 -7.55 22.40 12.84
N PHE A 227 -6.98 21.20 13.00
CA PHE A 227 -7.35 20.02 12.20
C PHE A 227 -7.00 18.72 12.95
N GLY A 228 -7.63 17.62 12.52
CA GLY A 228 -7.41 16.26 13.01
C GLY A 228 -8.69 15.61 13.57
N ASN A 229 -8.60 14.36 13.98
CA ASN A 229 -9.69 13.76 14.74
C ASN A 229 -9.68 14.29 16.19
N LYS A 230 -10.79 14.86 16.65
CA LYS A 230 -10.87 15.47 18.00
C LYS A 230 -10.76 14.45 19.14
N ALA A 231 -11.20 13.22 18.91
CA ALA A 231 -11.03 12.12 19.85
C ALA A 231 -9.64 11.48 19.74
N GLY A 232 -8.80 11.93 18.80
CA GLY A 232 -7.48 11.37 18.54
C GLY A 232 -7.50 9.97 17.94
N ILE A 233 -8.63 9.57 17.36
CA ILE A 233 -8.76 8.30 16.66
C ILE A 233 -8.06 8.45 15.30
N PRO A 234 -7.11 7.57 14.95
CA PRO A 234 -6.46 7.63 13.65
C PRO A 234 -7.40 7.20 12.52
N HIS A 235 -7.14 7.68 11.31
CA HIS A 235 -7.59 6.99 10.10
C HIS A 235 -6.88 5.64 10.03
N LYS A 236 -7.66 4.55 9.97
CA LYS A 236 -7.15 3.16 9.92
C LYS A 236 -7.26 2.65 8.49
N ASN A 237 -6.18 2.79 7.74
CA ASN A 237 -6.17 2.48 6.31
C ASN A 237 -5.64 1.06 6.10
N ARG A 238 -6.44 0.20 5.48
CA ARG A 238 -6.09 -1.18 5.17
C ARG A 238 -5.44 -1.28 3.81
N LYS A 239 -4.50 -2.21 3.68
CA LYS A 239 -3.80 -2.46 2.43
C LYS A 239 -4.79 -2.96 1.38
N VAL A 240 -4.80 -2.26 0.25
CA VAL A 240 -5.66 -2.55 -0.90
C VAL A 240 -5.15 -3.78 -1.64
N VAL A 241 -6.06 -4.72 -1.90
CA VAL A 241 -5.85 -5.92 -2.70
C VAL A 241 -6.76 -5.87 -3.91
N TYR A 242 -6.15 -5.95 -5.09
CA TYR A 242 -6.88 -5.94 -6.35
C TYR A 242 -7.34 -7.33 -6.75
N PHE A 243 -8.50 -7.35 -7.39
CA PHE A 243 -9.12 -8.50 -8.00
C PHE A 243 -9.36 -8.21 -9.48
N THR A 244 -9.23 -9.24 -10.29
CA THR A 244 -9.55 -9.20 -11.71
C THR A 244 -10.46 -10.36 -12.08
N GLY A 245 -11.23 -10.19 -13.15
CA GLY A 245 -12.10 -11.24 -13.61
C GLY A 245 -13.12 -10.76 -14.62
N TRP A 246 -14.26 -11.44 -14.66
CA TRP A 246 -15.29 -11.21 -15.65
C TRP A 246 -16.65 -11.05 -14.99
N GLY A 247 -17.55 -10.36 -15.68
CA GLY A 247 -18.92 -10.20 -15.26
C GLY A 247 -19.83 -9.95 -16.45
N GLY A 248 -21.06 -10.42 -16.33
CA GLY A 248 -22.08 -10.21 -17.34
C GLY A 248 -23.47 -10.22 -16.72
N THR A 249 -24.37 -9.51 -17.37
CA THR A 249 -25.76 -9.43 -16.95
C THR A 249 -26.66 -9.20 -18.13
N ARG A 250 -27.91 -9.66 -18.02
CA ARG A 250 -28.98 -9.31 -18.98
C ARG A 250 -29.32 -7.83 -18.86
N ILE A 251 -29.53 -7.19 -20.00
CA ILE A 251 -30.18 -5.87 -20.07
C ILE A 251 -31.61 -6.04 -19.55
N GLY A 252 -32.01 -5.20 -18.59
CA GLY A 252 -33.28 -5.35 -17.85
C GLY A 252 -33.21 -6.22 -16.60
N GLY A 253 -32.07 -6.87 -16.33
CA GLY A 253 -31.79 -7.59 -15.09
C GLY A 253 -32.71 -8.78 -14.81
N LYS A 254 -33.21 -8.88 -13.57
CA LYS A 254 -33.99 -10.04 -13.10
C LYS A 254 -35.31 -10.26 -13.84
N ASP A 255 -35.91 -9.18 -14.34
CA ASP A 255 -37.21 -9.19 -15.02
C ASP A 255 -37.06 -9.23 -16.55
N ALA A 256 -35.83 -9.37 -17.05
CA ALA A 256 -35.55 -9.45 -18.47
C ALA A 256 -36.08 -10.76 -19.10
N PRO A 257 -36.58 -10.73 -20.34
CA PRO A 257 -37.00 -11.94 -21.05
C PRO A 257 -35.82 -12.90 -21.27
N GLU A 258 -36.12 -14.17 -21.56
CA GLU A 258 -35.07 -15.21 -21.68
C GLU A 258 -34.07 -14.95 -22.81
N ASP A 259 -34.52 -14.31 -23.88
CA ASP A 259 -33.76 -13.92 -25.07
C ASP A 259 -33.12 -12.52 -24.93
N ALA A 260 -33.21 -11.90 -23.75
CA ALA A 260 -32.63 -10.60 -23.50
C ALA A 260 -31.13 -10.59 -23.79
N LYS A 261 -30.68 -9.50 -24.40
CA LYS A 261 -29.27 -9.23 -24.67
C LYS A 261 -28.46 -9.24 -23.37
N TRP A 262 -27.28 -9.82 -23.42
CA TRP A 262 -26.28 -9.74 -22.36
C TRP A 262 -25.26 -8.65 -22.66
N VAL A 263 -24.86 -7.94 -21.62
CA VAL A 263 -23.57 -7.23 -21.60
C VAL A 263 -22.54 -8.08 -20.90
N PHE A 264 -21.29 -7.99 -21.36
CA PHE A 264 -20.20 -8.79 -20.83
C PHE A 264 -18.89 -8.00 -20.77
N ASN A 265 -18.18 -8.14 -19.67
CA ASN A 265 -16.85 -7.59 -19.45
C ASN A 265 -15.91 -8.69 -18.98
N ARG A 266 -14.76 -8.86 -19.64
CA ARG A 266 -13.72 -9.85 -19.28
C ARG A 266 -12.56 -9.25 -18.48
N ASP A 267 -12.53 -7.93 -18.37
CA ASP A 267 -11.42 -7.15 -17.87
C ASP A 267 -11.87 -6.32 -16.65
N LEU A 268 -12.69 -6.92 -15.79
CA LEU A 268 -13.03 -6.29 -14.52
C LEU A 268 -11.76 -6.14 -13.69
N LEU A 269 -11.63 -4.96 -13.08
CA LEU A 269 -10.58 -4.62 -12.14
C LEU A 269 -11.22 -3.85 -11.00
N LEU A 270 -11.15 -4.40 -9.79
CA LEU A 270 -11.67 -3.76 -8.59
C LEU A 270 -10.88 -4.17 -7.35
N HIS A 271 -10.91 -3.39 -6.27
CA HIS A 271 -10.25 -3.72 -5.01
C HIS A 271 -11.20 -3.99 -3.86
N ASN A 272 -10.68 -4.63 -2.82
CA ASN A 272 -11.39 -5.08 -1.63
C ASN A 272 -11.83 -3.97 -0.65
N GLU A 273 -11.56 -2.70 -0.94
CA GLU A 273 -11.88 -1.58 -0.03
C GLU A 273 -13.04 -0.75 -0.58
N GLY A 274 -14.14 -1.43 -0.95
CA GLY A 274 -15.41 -0.77 -1.25
C GLY A 274 -15.64 -0.38 -2.71
N GLN A 275 -14.72 -0.71 -3.62
CA GLN A 275 -14.79 -0.24 -5.00
C GLN A 275 -16.03 -0.79 -5.72
N ILE A 276 -16.72 0.10 -6.44
CA ILE A 276 -17.89 -0.20 -7.27
C ILE A 276 -17.49 -0.13 -8.74
N VAL A 277 -17.80 -1.17 -9.50
CA VAL A 277 -17.52 -1.25 -10.94
C VAL A 277 -18.79 -1.59 -11.72
N PRO A 278 -19.14 -0.82 -12.76
CA PRO A 278 -20.32 -1.10 -13.58
C PRO A 278 -20.17 -2.39 -14.38
N LEU A 279 -21.23 -3.18 -14.43
CA LEU A 279 -21.38 -4.27 -15.38
C LEU A 279 -21.84 -3.66 -16.70
N GLN A 280 -20.91 -3.56 -17.65
CA GLN A 280 -21.14 -2.96 -18.95
C GLN A 280 -20.48 -3.81 -20.04
N ASP A 281 -20.86 -3.60 -21.30
CA ASP A 281 -20.20 -4.23 -22.42
C ASP A 281 -18.79 -3.64 -22.58
N ALA A 282 -17.77 -4.49 -22.60
CA ALA A 282 -16.38 -4.04 -22.68
C ALA A 282 -16.03 -3.32 -23.99
N LYS A 283 -16.76 -3.56 -25.08
CA LYS A 283 -16.48 -2.97 -26.39
C LYS A 283 -17.30 -1.71 -26.64
N THR A 284 -18.58 -1.72 -26.31
CA THR A 284 -19.49 -0.62 -26.62
C THR A 284 -19.66 0.36 -25.44
N GLY A 285 -19.29 -0.05 -24.23
CA GLY A 285 -19.56 0.73 -23.01
C GLY A 285 -21.04 0.76 -22.61
N GLU A 286 -21.88 -0.07 -23.25
CA GLU A 286 -23.30 -0.15 -22.93
C GLU A 286 -23.50 -0.64 -21.49
N LYS A 287 -24.14 0.20 -20.68
CA LYS A 287 -24.39 -0.08 -19.27
C LYS A 287 -25.59 -1.00 -19.09
N SER A 288 -25.49 -1.91 -18.14
CA SER A 288 -26.63 -2.75 -17.75
C SER A 288 -27.62 -2.09 -16.79
N GLY A 289 -27.20 -1.02 -16.10
CA GLY A 289 -27.89 -0.48 -14.93
C GLY A 289 -27.55 -1.20 -13.61
N TYR A 290 -26.57 -2.11 -13.64
CA TYR A 290 -26.07 -2.80 -12.46
C TYR A 290 -24.56 -2.66 -12.33
N SER A 291 -24.09 -2.58 -11.09
CA SER A 291 -22.67 -2.59 -10.73
C SER A 291 -22.38 -3.71 -9.74
N ILE A 292 -21.11 -4.10 -9.63
CA ILE A 292 -20.64 -4.96 -8.53
C ILE A 292 -19.79 -4.15 -7.56
N GLN A 293 -19.87 -4.49 -6.28
CA GLN A 293 -19.03 -3.93 -5.24
C GLN A 293 -18.22 -5.04 -4.57
N LEU A 294 -16.93 -4.77 -4.34
CA LEU A 294 -16.07 -5.63 -3.55
C LEU A 294 -15.60 -4.89 -2.29
N ALA A 295 -15.85 -5.47 -1.12
CA ALA A 295 -15.56 -4.79 0.15
C ALA A 295 -15.20 -5.78 1.26
N LEU A 296 -14.19 -5.46 2.06
CA LEU A 296 -13.89 -6.10 3.32
C LEU A 296 -14.58 -5.30 4.43
N LEU A 297 -15.65 -5.83 4.99
CA LEU A 297 -16.51 -5.13 5.94
C LEU A 297 -16.62 -5.88 7.26
N THR A 298 -16.98 -5.19 8.32
CA THR A 298 -17.32 -5.83 9.60
C THR A 298 -18.80 -6.20 9.65
N TYR A 299 -19.12 -7.48 9.86
CA TYR A 299 -20.50 -7.94 9.97
C TYR A 299 -21.13 -7.44 11.27
N GLN A 300 -22.23 -6.69 11.16
CA GLN A 300 -22.77 -5.88 12.27
C GLN A 300 -23.22 -6.67 13.50
N ASN A 301 -23.57 -7.95 13.34
CA ASN A 301 -24.09 -8.75 14.46
C ASN A 301 -22.99 -9.51 15.21
N THR A 302 -21.88 -9.85 14.55
CA THR A 302 -20.80 -10.65 15.15
C THR A 302 -19.49 -9.90 15.31
N PHE A 303 -19.37 -8.72 14.68
CA PHE A 303 -18.13 -7.96 14.55
C PHE A 303 -17.00 -8.73 13.83
N ASP A 304 -17.35 -9.80 13.11
CA ASP A 304 -16.39 -10.54 12.30
C ASP A 304 -16.18 -9.84 10.94
N PRO A 305 -14.93 -9.71 10.47
CA PRO A 305 -14.67 -9.21 9.13
C PRO A 305 -15.13 -10.23 8.08
N ILE A 306 -15.85 -9.76 7.07
CA ILE A 306 -16.34 -10.53 5.93
C ILE A 306 -15.85 -9.94 4.61
N PHE A 307 -15.53 -10.80 3.66
CA PHE A 307 -15.27 -10.39 2.29
C PHE A 307 -16.55 -10.45 1.48
N LYS A 308 -17.13 -9.29 1.17
CA LYS A 308 -18.43 -9.09 0.51
C LYS A 308 -18.24 -8.85 -0.99
N LEU A 309 -18.95 -9.63 -1.81
CA LEU A 309 -19.23 -9.31 -3.21
C LEU A 309 -20.72 -8.98 -3.34
N GLY A 310 -21.04 -7.72 -3.59
CA GLY A 310 -22.40 -7.20 -3.71
C GLY A 310 -22.78 -6.88 -5.16
N LEU A 311 -24.06 -7.05 -5.48
CA LEU A 311 -24.68 -6.52 -6.70
C LEU A 311 -25.46 -5.24 -6.35
N ILE A 312 -25.16 -4.16 -7.05
CA ILE A 312 -25.74 -2.83 -6.85
C ILE A 312 -26.69 -2.52 -8.01
N ASP A 313 -27.85 -1.97 -7.69
CA ASP A 313 -28.72 -1.31 -8.66
C ASP A 313 -28.25 0.14 -8.84
N ASP A 314 -27.81 0.50 -10.04
CA ASP A 314 -27.25 1.83 -10.30
C ASP A 314 -28.29 2.94 -10.13
N ALA A 315 -29.58 2.65 -10.32
CA ALA A 315 -30.65 3.64 -10.21
C ALA A 315 -30.90 4.04 -8.74
N THR A 316 -30.76 3.11 -7.81
CA THR A 316 -31.04 3.34 -6.39
C THR A 316 -29.78 3.42 -5.52
N GLY A 317 -28.63 2.97 -6.03
CA GLY A 317 -27.38 2.82 -5.28
C GLY A 317 -27.42 1.72 -4.22
N LYS A 318 -28.47 0.90 -4.16
CA LYS A 318 -28.67 -0.10 -3.11
C LYS A 318 -28.06 -1.44 -3.51
N THR A 319 -27.49 -2.14 -2.52
CA THR A 319 -27.13 -3.56 -2.67
C THR A 319 -28.42 -4.39 -2.77
N ILE A 320 -28.63 -5.04 -3.91
CA ILE A 320 -29.76 -5.94 -4.17
C ILE A 320 -29.56 -7.27 -3.45
N THR A 321 -28.36 -7.83 -3.60
CA THR A 321 -27.94 -9.09 -2.99
C THR A 321 -26.43 -9.09 -2.85
N TYR A 322 -25.91 -9.93 -1.96
CA TYR A 322 -24.47 -10.13 -1.80
C TYR A 322 -24.19 -11.56 -1.38
N ILE A 323 -22.97 -11.99 -1.69
CA ILE A 323 -22.36 -13.15 -1.06
C ILE A 323 -21.23 -12.66 -0.15
N TRP A 324 -20.87 -13.49 0.81
CA TRP A 324 -19.73 -13.23 1.68
C TRP A 324 -18.91 -14.49 1.91
N SER A 325 -17.64 -14.31 2.21
CA SER A 325 -16.69 -15.39 2.48
C SER A 325 -15.60 -14.93 3.44
N ASP A 326 -14.66 -15.81 3.74
CA ASP A 326 -13.46 -15.48 4.51
C ASP A 326 -12.65 -14.34 3.84
N ARG A 327 -12.02 -13.49 4.67
CA ARG A 327 -11.24 -12.33 4.24
C ARG A 327 -10.03 -12.67 3.36
N THR A 328 -9.49 -13.88 3.47
CA THR A 328 -8.32 -14.31 2.70
C THR A 328 -8.69 -15.09 1.44
N ASN A 329 -9.98 -15.16 1.10
CA ASN A 329 -10.44 -15.96 -0.03
C ASN A 329 -9.88 -15.39 -1.35
N PRO A 330 -9.07 -16.16 -2.10
CA PRO A 330 -8.40 -15.64 -3.29
C PRO A 330 -9.34 -15.53 -4.50
N THR A 331 -10.53 -16.13 -4.43
CA THR A 331 -11.52 -16.10 -5.51
C THR A 331 -12.91 -15.91 -4.95
N THR A 332 -13.78 -15.25 -5.71
CA THR A 332 -15.19 -15.11 -5.34
C THR A 332 -16.03 -14.97 -6.60
N GLY A 333 -17.30 -15.35 -6.54
CA GLY A 333 -18.16 -15.27 -7.70
C GLY A 333 -19.62 -15.52 -7.36
N MET A 334 -20.49 -14.92 -8.16
CA MET A 334 -21.94 -14.96 -7.97
C MET A 334 -22.61 -15.41 -9.26
N ASN A 335 -23.64 -16.25 -9.16
CA ASN A 335 -24.48 -16.63 -10.29
C ASN A 335 -25.95 -16.55 -9.88
N LEU A 336 -26.68 -15.61 -10.49
CA LEU A 336 -28.11 -15.39 -10.30
C LEU A 336 -28.93 -15.79 -11.54
N ARG A 337 -28.34 -16.55 -12.47
CA ARG A 337 -28.85 -16.90 -13.82
C ARG A 337 -28.95 -15.72 -14.79
N TRP A 338 -29.42 -14.56 -14.35
CA TRP A 338 -29.50 -13.33 -15.14
C TRP A 338 -28.28 -12.40 -14.97
N MET A 339 -27.47 -12.65 -13.93
CA MET A 339 -26.18 -12.00 -13.68
C MET A 339 -25.17 -13.06 -13.25
N GLN A 340 -23.94 -12.95 -13.76
CA GLN A 340 -22.83 -13.79 -13.36
C GLN A 340 -21.55 -12.96 -13.25
N ALA A 341 -20.76 -13.20 -12.21
CA ALA A 341 -19.43 -12.62 -12.08
C ALA A 341 -18.48 -13.63 -11.42
N GLY A 342 -17.23 -13.62 -11.86
CA GLY A 342 -16.15 -14.41 -11.28
C GLY A 342 -14.90 -13.55 -11.15
N LEU A 343 -14.36 -13.48 -9.94
CA LEU A 343 -13.23 -12.65 -9.55
C LEU A 343 -12.15 -13.51 -8.90
N LYS A 344 -10.90 -13.10 -9.09
CA LYS A 344 -9.73 -13.68 -8.41
C LYS A 344 -8.73 -12.57 -8.07
N ILE A 345 -7.88 -12.78 -7.08
CA ILE A 345 -6.79 -11.85 -6.78
C ILE A 345 -5.96 -11.60 -8.05
N LYS A 346 -5.63 -10.32 -8.26
CA LYS A 346 -4.69 -9.88 -9.27
C LYS A 346 -3.31 -9.82 -8.63
N GLU A 347 -2.41 -10.70 -9.05
CA GLU A 347 -1.04 -10.78 -8.54
C GLU A 347 -0.27 -9.46 -8.75
N THR A 348 -0.50 -8.79 -9.89
CA THR A 348 0.12 -7.50 -10.19
C THR A 348 -0.68 -6.35 -9.61
N ARG A 349 0.01 -5.40 -8.98
CA ARG A 349 -0.62 -4.20 -8.44
C ARG A 349 -0.77 -3.16 -9.56
N PRO A 350 -2.01 -2.80 -9.96
CA PRO A 350 -2.25 -2.04 -11.19
C PRO A 350 -1.69 -0.62 -11.16
N HIS A 351 -1.50 -0.02 -9.99
CA HIS A 351 -0.95 1.34 -9.86
C HIS A 351 0.55 1.36 -9.53
N PHE A 352 1.21 0.21 -9.59
CA PHE A 352 2.67 0.13 -9.50
C PHE A 352 3.16 -0.28 -10.88
N SER A 353 4.01 0.55 -11.47
CA SER A 353 4.51 0.39 -12.83
C SER A 353 5.58 -0.72 -12.99
N PHE A 354 5.78 -1.57 -11.97
CA PHE A 354 6.80 -2.60 -11.92
C PHE A 354 6.28 -3.92 -11.36
#